data_AF-A0A1F7J9K2-F1
#
_entry.id   AF-A0A1F7J9K2-F1
#
_cell.length_a   1.000
_cell.length_b   1.000
_cell.length_c   1.000
_cell.angle_alpha   90.00
_cell.angle_beta   90.00
_cell.angle_gamma   90.00
#
_symmetry.space_group_name_H-M   'P 1'
#
loop_
_entity.id
_entity.type
_entity.pdbx_description
1 polymer ?
#
loop_
_entity_poly.entity_id
_entity_poly.type
_entity_poly.pdbx_seq_one_letter_code
_entity_poly.pdbx_strand_id
1 'polypeptide(L)'
;MEKLLAQGLIIQPTSLPGQPTVPPVNIQGPLVGINNLGDIINLSLKFLLPLAAVVLFFVIVYGGYDLLMSQGNPEKISAGRNKITTGIIGFVLLVLSYVIVKLIAWIFGLGGGII
;
A
#
# COMPACT_ATOMS: atom_id res chain seq x y z
N MET A 1 -17.60 -20.45 12.32
CA MET A 1 -16.28 -20.50 12.98
C MET A 1 -15.39 -19.67 12.07
N GLU A 2 -15.04 -18.41 12.35
CA GLU A 2 -14.57 -17.85 13.59
C GLU A 2 -14.37 -16.34 13.31
N LYS A 3 -15.23 -15.46 13.84
CA LYS A 3 -14.94 -14.01 13.86
C LYS A 3 -13.87 -13.77 14.92
N LEU A 4 -12.64 -14.16 14.62
CA LEU A 4 -11.66 -14.53 15.65
C LEU A 4 -10.95 -13.36 16.31
N LEU A 5 -10.98 -12.13 15.81
CA LEU A 5 -10.27 -11.02 16.45
C LEU A 5 -11.03 -9.71 16.33
N ALA A 6 -11.79 -9.36 17.39
CA ALA A 6 -12.31 -8.02 17.71
C ALA A 6 -12.92 -7.22 16.54
N GLN A 7 -13.39 -7.88 15.48
CA GLN A 7 -13.72 -7.26 14.20
C GLN A 7 -15.09 -6.58 14.19
N GLY A 8 -15.90 -6.91 15.19
CA GLY A 8 -17.04 -6.12 15.56
C GLY A 8 -18.13 -6.91 16.27
N LEU A 9 -18.74 -6.26 17.24
CA LEU A 9 -19.91 -6.77 17.95
C LEU A 9 -21.15 -6.16 17.30
N ILE A 10 -22.07 -6.99 16.84
CA ILE A 10 -23.42 -6.54 16.47
C ILE A 10 -24.22 -6.53 17.78
N ILE A 11 -24.58 -5.34 18.28
CA ILE A 11 -25.57 -5.25 19.36
C ILE A 11 -26.93 -5.10 18.70
N GLN A 12 -27.75 -6.13 18.82
CA GLN A 12 -29.16 -6.10 18.45
C GLN A 12 -29.95 -5.66 19.69
N PRO A 13 -30.47 -4.43 19.76
CA PRO A 13 -31.41 -4.09 20.83
C PRO A 13 -32.66 -4.93 20.63
N THR A 14 -33.02 -5.77 21.61
CA THR A 14 -34.32 -6.45 21.60
C THR A 14 -35.42 -5.38 21.67
N SER A 15 -36.22 -5.28 20.62
CA SER A 15 -37.36 -4.35 20.58
C SER A 15 -38.42 -4.80 21.58
N LEU A 16 -38.72 -3.96 22.57
CA LEU A 16 -39.89 -4.13 23.43
C LEU A 16 -41.17 -3.86 22.59
N PRO A 17 -42.31 -4.52 22.89
CA PRO A 17 -43.56 -4.32 22.15
C PRO A 17 -43.98 -2.84 22.20
N GLY A 18 -44.17 -2.21 21.03
CA GLY A 18 -44.66 -0.84 20.91
C GLY A 18 -43.60 0.26 20.75
N GLN A 19 -42.31 -0.07 20.63
CA GLN A 19 -41.27 0.90 20.25
C GLN A 19 -40.81 0.72 18.80
N PRO A 20 -40.47 1.81 18.07
CA PRO A 20 -39.88 1.71 16.74
C PRO A 20 -38.57 0.92 16.79
N THR A 21 -38.40 -0.03 15.87
CA THR A 21 -37.23 -0.90 15.79
C THR A 21 -35.97 -0.06 15.56
N VAL A 22 -35.07 -0.02 16.53
CA VAL A 22 -33.78 0.63 16.37
C VAL A 22 -32.92 -0.22 15.43
N PRO A 23 -32.35 0.37 14.36
CA PRO A 23 -31.50 -0.38 13.45
C PRO A 23 -30.28 -0.98 14.18
N PRO A 24 -29.80 -2.17 13.77
CA PRO A 24 -28.69 -2.84 14.42
C PRO A 24 -27.42 -1.97 14.39
N VAL A 25 -26.80 -1.75 15.56
CA VAL A 25 -25.56 -0.98 15.66
C VAL A 25 -24.38 -1.93 15.44
N ASN A 26 -23.66 -1.70 14.35
CA ASN A 26 -22.48 -2.47 13.98
C ASN A 26 -21.22 -1.72 14.46
N ILE A 27 -20.67 -2.14 15.60
CA ILE A 27 -19.39 -1.62 16.07
C ILE A 27 -18.30 -2.40 15.34
N GLN A 28 -17.85 -1.89 14.19
CA GLN A 28 -16.72 -2.44 13.46
C GLN A 28 -15.42 -2.14 14.22
N GLY A 29 -14.66 -3.18 14.53
CA GLY A 29 -13.39 -3.03 15.23
C GLY A 29 -12.23 -2.63 14.30
N PRO A 30 -11.06 -2.28 14.86
CA PRO A 30 -9.93 -1.74 14.09
C PRO A 30 -9.30 -2.71 13.07
N LEU A 31 -9.65 -4.00 13.12
CA LEU A 31 -9.04 -5.08 12.34
C LEU A 31 -9.97 -5.63 11.25
N VAL A 32 -10.91 -4.83 10.73
CA VAL A 32 -11.85 -5.27 9.69
C VAL A 32 -11.11 -5.53 8.37
N GLY A 33 -11.17 -6.78 7.89
CA GLY A 33 -10.70 -7.15 6.55
C GLY A 33 -9.35 -7.88 6.48
N ILE A 34 -8.71 -8.22 7.60
CA ILE A 34 -7.53 -9.09 7.60
C ILE A 34 -7.97 -10.53 7.88
N ASN A 35 -8.12 -11.33 6.84
CA ASN A 35 -8.51 -12.74 6.93
C ASN A 35 -7.41 -13.68 6.40
N ASN A 36 -6.46 -13.17 5.60
CA ASN A 36 -5.39 -13.94 4.98
C ASN A 36 -4.05 -13.20 4.98
N LEU A 37 -2.96 -13.93 4.71
CA LEU A 37 -1.63 -13.36 4.50
C LEU A 37 -1.60 -12.33 3.35
N GLY A 38 -2.46 -12.52 2.35
CA GLY A 38 -2.70 -11.58 1.26
C GLY A 38 -3.14 -10.19 1.72
N ASP A 39 -4.03 -10.11 2.71
CA ASP A 39 -4.56 -8.84 3.20
C ASP A 39 -3.49 -8.01 3.90
N ILE A 40 -2.55 -8.67 4.58
CA ILE A 40 -1.38 -8.03 5.21
C ILE A 40 -0.45 -7.44 4.13
N ILE A 41 -0.23 -8.19 3.05
CA ILE A 41 0.57 -7.73 1.91
C ILE A 41 -0.12 -6.54 1.23
N ASN A 42 -1.44 -6.61 1.02
CA ASN A 42 -2.20 -5.52 0.40
C ASN A 42 -2.16 -4.24 1.27
N LEU A 43 -2.35 -4.38 2.59
CA LEU A 43 -2.23 -3.26 3.52
C LEU A 43 -0.82 -2.65 3.48
N SER A 44 0.21 -3.50 3.43
CA SER A 44 1.60 -3.06 3.34
C SER A 44 1.85 -2.32 2.04
N LEU A 45 1.39 -2.84 0.90
CA LEU A 45 1.55 -2.21 -0.41
C LEU A 45 0.79 -0.88 -0.52
N LYS A 46 -0.41 -0.78 0.04
CA LYS A 46 -1.19 0.47 0.09
C LYS A 46 -0.47 1.58 0.83
N PHE A 47 0.36 1.24 1.82
CA PHE A 47 1.19 2.18 2.55
C PHE A 47 2.56 2.41 1.88
N LEU A 48 3.18 1.35 1.35
CA LEU A 48 4.55 1.39 0.84
C LEU A 48 4.64 2.02 -0.56
N LEU A 49 3.63 1.86 -1.42
CA LEU A 49 3.58 2.49 -2.75
C LEU A 49 3.66 4.03 -2.68
N PRO A 50 2.80 4.73 -1.91
CA PRO A 50 2.90 6.19 -1.80
C PRO A 50 4.19 6.62 -1.11
N LEU A 51 4.66 5.85 -0.12
CA LEU A 51 5.95 6.12 0.53
C LEU A 51 7.12 6.03 -0.46
N ALA A 52 7.13 5.02 -1.32
CA ALA A 52 8.15 4.85 -2.35
C ALA A 52 8.14 5.97 -3.38
N ALA A 53 6.96 6.49 -3.75
CA ALA A 53 6.87 7.66 -4.62
C ALA A 53 7.48 8.92 -3.99
N VAL A 54 7.25 9.14 -2.68
CA VAL A 54 7.87 10.23 -1.93
C VAL A 54 9.39 10.05 -1.86
N VAL A 55 9.88 8.84 -1.57
CA VAL A 55 11.32 8.55 -1.56
C VAL A 55 11.94 8.80 -2.93
N LEU A 56 11.31 8.36 -4.01
CA LEU A 56 11.78 8.63 -5.37
C LEU A 56 11.92 10.15 -5.62
N PHE A 57 10.94 10.94 -5.19
CA PHE A 57 10.99 12.39 -5.32
C PHE A 57 12.23 12.97 -4.65
N PHE A 58 12.53 12.56 -3.41
CA PHE A 58 13.76 12.99 -2.72
C PHE A 58 15.02 12.54 -3.44
N VAL A 59 15.09 11.31 -3.95
CA VAL A 59 16.26 10.83 -4.70
C VAL A 59 16.51 11.67 -5.96
N ILE A 60 15.45 12.05 -6.68
CA ILE A 60 15.56 12.92 -7.86
C ILE A 60 16.04 14.31 -7.45
N VAL A 61 15.49 14.89 -6.37
CA VAL A 61 15.90 16.21 -5.88
C VAL A 61 17.37 16.22 -5.45
N TYR A 62 17.80 15.22 -4.66
CA TYR A 62 19.19 15.11 -4.22
C TYR A 62 20.15 14.80 -5.36
N GLY A 63 19.79 13.90 -6.27
CA GLY A 63 20.59 13.59 -7.46
C GLY A 63 20.70 14.77 -8.42
N GLY A 64 19.61 15.54 -8.58
CA GLY A 64 19.58 16.76 -9.37
C GLY A 64 20.42 17.87 -8.74
N TYR A 65 20.34 18.04 -7.42
CA TYR A 65 21.20 18.98 -6.69
C TYR A 65 22.68 18.67 -6.88
N ASP A 66 23.08 17.41 -6.76
CA ASP A 66 24.47 16.97 -6.95
C ASP A 66 24.96 17.26 -8.38
N LEU A 67 24.08 17.03 -9.37
CA LEU A 67 24.35 17.30 -10.78
C LEU A 67 24.51 18.81 -11.07
N LEU A 68 23.66 19.66 -10.49
CA LEU A 68 23.73 21.12 -10.66
C LEU A 68 24.94 21.72 -9.92
N MET A 69 25.27 21.22 -8.73
CA MET A 69 26.41 21.69 -7.92
C MET A 69 27.75 21.09 -8.38
N SER A 70 27.76 20.28 -9.44
CA SER A 70 28.97 19.62 -9.92
C SER A 70 30.03 20.59 -10.47
N GLN A 71 29.68 21.84 -10.81
CA GLN A 71 30.62 22.87 -11.28
C GLN A 71 31.56 22.41 -12.42
N GLY A 72 31.15 21.43 -13.23
CA GLY A 72 31.97 20.84 -14.29
C GLY A 72 32.89 19.69 -13.87
N ASN A 73 32.90 19.28 -12.60
CA ASN A 73 33.59 18.07 -12.16
C ASN A 73 32.86 16.81 -12.71
N PRO A 74 33.52 16.01 -13.57
CA PRO A 74 32.89 14.84 -14.21
C PRO A 74 32.45 13.77 -13.19
N GLU A 75 33.12 13.69 -12.06
CA GLU A 75 32.89 12.67 -11.02
C GLU A 75 31.55 12.92 -10.30
N LYS A 76 31.26 14.20 -9.98
CA LYS A 76 29.99 14.61 -9.38
C LYS A 76 28.82 14.51 -10.37
N ILE A 77 29.06 14.82 -11.65
CA ILE A 77 28.02 14.65 -12.69
C ILE A 77 27.65 13.18 -12.84
N SER A 78 28.64 12.30 -12.87
CA SER A 78 28.43 10.85 -12.94
C SER A 78 27.69 10.33 -11.71
N ALA A 79 28.09 10.78 -10.51
CA ALA A 79 27.44 10.41 -9.26
C ALA A 79 25.96 10.85 -9.21
N GLY A 80 25.66 12.10 -9.60
CA GLY A 80 24.29 12.61 -9.66
C GLY A 80 23.41 11.83 -10.64
N ARG A 81 23.93 11.54 -11.85
CA ARG A 81 23.21 10.72 -12.84
C ARG A 81 22.97 9.30 -12.37
N ASN A 82 23.96 8.68 -11.73
CA ASN A 82 23.81 7.34 -11.19
C ASN A 82 22.75 7.29 -10.09
N LYS A 83 22.72 8.27 -9.18
CA LYS A 83 21.67 8.36 -8.14
C LYS A 83 20.26 8.45 -8.72
N ILE A 84 20.07 9.29 -9.74
CA ILE A 84 18.76 9.43 -10.39
C ILE A 84 18.39 8.13 -11.10
N THR A 85 19.31 7.55 -11.86
CA THR A 85 19.08 6.32 -12.63
C THR A 85 18.74 5.15 -11.71
N THR A 86 19.49 4.93 -10.63
CA THR A 86 19.22 3.85 -9.69
C THR A 86 17.92 4.06 -8.93
N GLY A 87 17.58 5.31 -8.57
CA GLY A 87 16.28 5.66 -7.98
C GLY A 87 15.12 5.32 -8.90
N ILE A 88 15.20 5.71 -10.17
CA ILE A 88 14.18 5.40 -11.18
C ILE A 88 14.04 3.90 -11.38
N ILE A 89 15.16 3.17 -11.51
CA ILE A 89 15.15 1.71 -11.67
C ILE A 89 14.47 1.03 -10.48
N GLY A 90 14.79 1.45 -9.24
CA GLY A 90 14.16 0.91 -8.04
C GLY A 90 12.65 1.14 -8.01
N PHE A 91 12.19 2.34 -8.37
CA PHE A 91 10.76 2.64 -8.45
C PHE A 91 10.05 1.84 -9.55
N VAL A 92 10.66 1.76 -10.73
CA VAL A 92 10.13 0.98 -11.86
C VAL A 92 10.00 -0.50 -11.48
N LEU A 93 11.00 -1.08 -10.80
CA LEU A 93 10.95 -2.45 -10.31
C LEU A 93 9.80 -2.67 -9.30
N LEU A 94 9.55 -1.71 -8.41
CA LEU A 94 8.45 -1.78 -7.46
C LEU A 94 7.09 -1.81 -8.17
N VAL A 95 6.88 -0.91 -9.13
CA VAL A 95 5.63 -0.86 -9.93
C VAL A 95 5.47 -2.13 -10.76
N LEU A 96 6.54 -2.60 -11.41
CA LEU A 96 6.54 -3.85 -12.18
C LEU A 96 6.20 -5.05 -11.31
N SER A 97 6.77 -5.14 -10.11
CA SER A 97 6.46 -6.21 -9.17
C SER A 97 4.97 -6.26 -8.85
N TYR A 98 4.35 -5.11 -8.56
CA TYR A 98 2.91 -5.02 -8.33
C TYR A 98 2.09 -5.50 -9.54
N VAL A 99 2.44 -5.04 -10.74
CA VAL A 99 1.75 -5.42 -11.98
C VAL A 99 1.89 -6.91 -12.26
N ILE A 100 3.08 -7.48 -12.08
CA ILE A 100 3.35 -8.91 -12.32
C ILE A 100 2.54 -9.77 -11.35
N VAL A 101 2.54 -9.46 -10.05
CA VAL A 101 1.75 -10.22 -9.06
C VAL A 101 0.27 -10.15 -9.40
N LYS A 102 -0.25 -8.98 -9.79
CA LYS A 102 -1.63 -8.81 -10.24
C LYS A 102 -1.96 -9.61 -11.48
N LEU A 103 -1.05 -9.64 -12.44
CA LEU A 103 -1.21 -10.40 -13.68
C LEU A 103 -1.25 -11.91 -13.40
N ILE A 104 -0.35 -12.41 -12.53
CA ILE A 104 -0.35 -13.81 -12.10
C ILE A 104 -1.65 -14.14 -11.36
N ALA A 105 -2.07 -13.31 -10.41
CA ALA A 105 -3.32 -13.53 -9.67
C ALA A 105 -4.54 -13.59 -10.61
N TRP A 106 -4.55 -12.74 -11.66
CA TRP A 106 -5.61 -12.75 -12.67
C TRP A 106 -5.59 -14.02 -13.53
N ILE A 107 -4.43 -14.46 -14.00
CA ILE A 107 -4.27 -15.68 -14.81
C ILE A 107 -4.68 -16.93 -14.03
N PHE A 108 -4.33 -17.02 -12.76
CA PHE A 108 -4.63 -18.18 -11.90
C PHE A 108 -6.08 -18.17 -11.37
N GLY A 109 -6.92 -17.22 -11.79
CA GLY A 109 -8.31 -17.14 -11.33
C GLY A 109 -8.46 -16.74 -9.87
N LEU A 110 -7.39 -16.27 -9.22
CA LEU A 110 -7.38 -15.71 -7.86
C LEU A 110 -7.90 -14.25 -7.86
N GLY A 111 -8.77 -13.93 -8.81
CA GLY A 111 -9.19 -12.58 -9.18
C GLY A 111 -9.77 -11.80 -8.00
N GLY A 112 -8.99 -10.82 -7.54
CA GLY A 112 -9.47 -9.68 -6.76
C GLY A 112 -9.53 -9.84 -5.24
N GLY A 113 -9.12 -10.99 -4.69
CA GLY A 113 -9.19 -11.24 -3.23
C GLY A 113 -7.89 -11.04 -2.45
N ILE A 114 -6.73 -10.99 -3.13
CA ILE A 114 -5.41 -11.05 -2.48
C ILE A 114 -4.60 -9.76 -2.66
N ILE A 115 -5.00 -8.88 -3.59
CA ILE A 115 -4.44 -7.54 -3.84
C ILE A 115 -5.46 -6.64 -4.54
#